data_AF-A0A929V0S3-F1
#
_entry.id   AF-A0A929V0S3-F1
#
_cell.length_a   1.000
_cell.length_b   1.000
_cell.length_c   1.000
_cell.angle_alpha   90.00
_cell.angle_beta   90.00
_cell.angle_gamma   90.00
#
_symmetry.space_group_name_H-M   'P 1'
#
loop_
_entity.id
_entity.type
_entity.pdbx_description
1 polymer ?
#
loop_
_entity_poly.entity_id
_entity_poly.type
_entity_poly.pdbx_seq_one_letter_code
_entity_poly.pdbx_strand_id
1 'polypeptide(L)'
;MKHAGLKHPIFGYEILMEKGLEIPARISMTHTYYGFPTLNRDEFWEGMDEDTIRMTQEYMLRVKIDDYDRLIQLCDNMCHHTGIMTISDRFSDILIRHNIRRAGEHLRRLYDLKLYFDDKIEGNIYELFREEIIETTMDEPNGIYTKILKNTEETD
;
A
#
# COMPACT_ATOMS: atom_id res chain seq x y z
N MET A 1 -18.41 -6.39 -9.05
CA MET A 1 -17.49 -5.23 -9.02
C MET A 1 -16.06 -5.74 -9.03
N LYS A 2 -15.37 -5.81 -10.18
CA LYS A 2 -13.98 -6.32 -10.28
C LYS A 2 -12.91 -5.20 -10.35
N HIS A 3 -13.29 -3.92 -10.30
CA HIS A 3 -12.41 -2.79 -10.61
C HIS A 3 -12.34 -1.69 -9.53
N ALA A 4 -12.97 -1.87 -8.36
CA ALA A 4 -12.94 -0.86 -7.30
C ALA A 4 -11.53 -0.68 -6.70
N GLY A 5 -10.70 -1.73 -6.73
CA GLY A 5 -9.36 -1.72 -6.14
C GLY A 5 -8.34 -0.83 -6.84
N LEU A 6 -8.45 -0.58 -8.16
CA LEU A 6 -7.46 0.26 -8.86
C LEU A 6 -7.83 1.75 -8.86
N LYS A 7 -9.12 2.07 -8.75
CA LYS A 7 -9.64 3.44 -8.79
C LYS A 7 -9.77 4.10 -7.41
N HIS A 8 -9.58 3.34 -6.33
CA HIS A 8 -9.77 3.85 -4.97
C HIS A 8 -8.88 5.05 -4.60
N PRO A 9 -7.63 5.22 -5.10
CA PRO A 9 -6.82 6.41 -4.77
C PRO A 9 -7.51 7.69 -5.22
N ILE A 10 -8.10 7.64 -6.42
CA ILE A 10 -8.75 8.76 -7.10
C ILE A 10 -10.12 9.03 -6.51
N PHE A 11 -10.96 8.00 -6.34
CA PHE A 11 -12.27 8.18 -5.70
C PHE A 11 -12.14 8.69 -4.27
N GLY A 12 -11.16 8.19 -3.51
CA GLY A 12 -10.89 8.69 -2.17
C GLY A 12 -10.44 10.15 -2.19
N TYR A 13 -9.58 10.54 -3.14
CA TYR A 13 -9.19 11.93 -3.33
C TYR A 13 -10.41 12.83 -3.60
N GLU A 14 -11.28 12.46 -4.55
CA GLU A 14 -12.47 13.24 -4.90
C GLU A 14 -13.40 13.43 -3.69
N ILE A 15 -13.75 12.35 -2.99
CA ILE A 15 -14.63 12.39 -1.81
C ILE A 15 -14.03 13.24 -0.69
N LEU A 16 -12.72 13.17 -0.47
CA LEU A 16 -12.04 13.92 0.58
C LEU A 16 -11.90 15.40 0.21
N MET A 17 -11.69 15.72 -1.07
CA MET A 17 -11.70 17.09 -1.57
C MET A 17 -13.08 17.74 -1.46
N GLU A 18 -14.16 17.02 -1.77
CA GLU A 18 -15.54 17.51 -1.56
C GLU A 18 -15.83 17.89 -0.11
N LYS A 19 -15.12 17.26 0.84
CA LYS A 19 -15.22 17.53 2.28
C LYS A 19 -14.23 18.60 2.77
N GLY A 20 -13.39 19.16 1.90
CA GLY A 20 -12.35 20.11 2.27
C GLY A 20 -11.19 19.50 3.05
N LEU A 21 -10.99 18.17 2.97
CA LEU A 21 -9.96 17.43 3.68
C LEU A 21 -8.71 17.26 2.80
N GLU A 22 -7.96 18.34 2.60
CA GLU A 22 -6.86 18.39 1.62
C GLU A 22 -5.73 17.39 1.90
N ILE A 23 -5.29 17.26 3.17
CA ILE A 23 -4.19 16.34 3.52
C ILE A 23 -4.61 14.88 3.31
N PRO A 24 -5.76 14.40 3.86
CA PRO A 24 -6.25 13.06 3.56
C PRO A 24 -6.48 12.83 2.07
N ALA A 25 -7.00 13.82 1.34
CA ALA A 25 -7.19 13.70 -0.10
C ALA A 25 -5.86 13.46 -0.82
N ARG A 26 -4.84 14.28 -0.53
CA ARG A 26 -3.48 14.10 -1.06
C ARG A 26 -2.97 12.69 -0.80
N ILE A 27 -3.05 12.21 0.44
CA ILE A 27 -2.60 10.85 0.80
C ILE A 27 -3.38 9.78 0.05
N SER A 28 -4.70 9.92 -0.07
CA SER A 28 -5.51 9.03 -0.90
C SER A 28 -4.97 8.99 -2.32
N MET A 29 -4.62 10.13 -2.92
CA MET A 29 -4.07 10.19 -4.27
C MET A 29 -2.64 9.64 -4.36
N THR A 30 -1.80 9.73 -3.31
CA THR A 30 -0.36 9.44 -3.43
C THR A 30 0.07 8.08 -2.90
N HIS A 31 -0.70 7.42 -2.03
CA HIS A 31 -0.23 6.28 -1.25
C HIS A 31 0.10 5.00 -2.05
N THR A 32 -0.45 4.81 -3.24
CA THR A 32 -0.14 3.63 -4.08
C THR A 32 1.00 3.88 -5.09
N TYR A 33 1.40 5.13 -5.29
CA TYR A 33 2.28 5.56 -6.40
C TYR A 33 3.76 5.73 -6.02
N TYR A 34 4.27 4.93 -5.07
CA TYR A 34 5.68 4.95 -4.65
C TYR A 34 6.64 4.78 -5.85
N GLY A 35 7.65 5.63 -6.00
CA GLY A 35 8.62 5.52 -7.12
C GLY A 35 8.13 6.01 -8.49
N PHE A 36 6.95 6.64 -8.57
CA PHE A 36 6.54 7.42 -9.74
C PHE A 36 7.53 8.57 -10.01
N PRO A 37 7.81 8.95 -11.28
CA PRO A 37 7.36 8.33 -12.54
C PRO A 37 8.29 7.22 -13.04
N THR A 38 9.32 6.85 -12.28
CA THR A 38 10.40 5.96 -12.74
C THR A 38 10.02 4.48 -12.77
N LEU A 39 8.99 4.11 -12.02
CA LEU A 39 8.48 2.74 -11.93
C LEU A 39 7.26 2.60 -12.86
N ASN A 40 7.31 1.64 -13.79
CA ASN A 40 6.18 1.31 -14.66
C ASN A 40 4.98 0.88 -13.80
N ARG A 41 3.79 1.41 -14.15
CA ARG A 41 2.54 1.16 -13.42
C ARG A 41 1.37 0.81 -14.35
N ASP A 42 1.65 0.19 -15.48
CA ASP A 42 0.64 -0.10 -16.50
C ASP A 42 -0.53 -0.92 -15.95
N GLU A 43 -0.27 -1.82 -15.00
CA GLU A 43 -1.31 -2.59 -14.29
C GLU A 43 -2.25 -1.72 -13.44
N PHE A 44 -1.79 -0.56 -12.94
CA PHE A 44 -2.63 0.36 -12.17
C PHE A 44 -3.54 1.23 -13.05
N TRP A 45 -3.21 1.34 -14.34
CA TRP A 45 -3.99 2.08 -15.32
C TRP A 45 -5.07 1.22 -15.99
N GLU A 46 -5.03 -0.10 -15.79
CA GLU A 46 -5.93 -1.04 -16.46
C GLU A 46 -7.41 -0.76 -16.08
N GLY A 47 -8.25 -0.51 -17.09
CA GLY A 47 -9.67 -0.21 -16.89
C GLY A 47 -9.98 1.23 -16.47
N MET A 48 -9.00 2.14 -16.52
CA MET A 48 -9.19 3.58 -16.41
C MET A 48 -9.28 4.22 -17.80
N ASP A 49 -10.09 5.28 -17.93
CA ASP A 49 -10.13 6.10 -19.14
C ASP A 49 -8.89 7.02 -19.24
N GLU A 50 -8.58 7.44 -20.47
CA GLU A 50 -7.39 8.25 -20.78
C GLU A 50 -7.36 9.58 -20.04
N ASP A 51 -8.52 10.20 -19.81
CA ASP A 51 -8.62 11.47 -19.11
C ASP A 51 -8.25 11.31 -17.62
N THR A 52 -8.76 10.26 -16.98
CA THR A 52 -8.43 9.93 -15.60
C THR A 52 -6.95 9.58 -15.44
N ILE A 53 -6.38 8.80 -16.36
CA ILE A 53 -4.94 8.48 -16.35
C ILE A 53 -4.11 9.76 -16.48
N ARG A 54 -4.42 10.62 -17.45
CA ARG A 54 -3.71 11.89 -17.66
C ARG A 54 -3.79 12.79 -16.45
N MET A 55 -4.98 12.97 -15.87
CA MET A 55 -5.19 13.78 -14.67
C MET A 55 -4.35 13.27 -13.49
N THR A 56 -4.35 11.96 -13.27
CA THR A 56 -3.57 11.33 -12.20
C THR A 56 -2.08 11.52 -12.41
N GLN A 57 -1.57 11.30 -13.63
CA GLN A 57 -0.16 11.51 -13.95
C GLN A 57 0.26 12.97 -13.78
N GLU A 58 -0.55 13.92 -14.26
CA GLU A 58 -0.29 15.35 -14.10
C GLU A 58 -0.29 15.77 -12.63
N TYR A 59 -1.22 15.24 -11.83
CA TYR A 59 -1.23 15.45 -10.38
C TYR A 59 0.06 14.92 -9.75
N MET A 60 0.43 13.67 -10.04
CA MET A 60 1.61 13.03 -9.47
C MET A 60 2.92 13.69 -9.89
N LEU A 61 2.98 14.34 -11.05
CA LEU A 61 4.14 15.13 -11.49
C LEU A 61 4.24 16.48 -10.76
N ARG A 62 3.13 17.03 -10.27
CA ARG A 62 3.08 18.34 -9.59
C ARG A 62 3.16 18.24 -8.08
N VAL A 63 2.58 17.19 -7.50
CA VAL A 63 2.49 17.03 -6.05
C VAL A 63 3.88 16.80 -5.45
N LYS A 64 4.17 17.51 -4.36
CA LYS A 64 5.38 17.27 -3.57
C LYS A 64 5.13 16.11 -2.63
N ILE A 65 5.73 14.95 -2.92
CA ILE A 65 5.79 13.82 -1.99
C ILE A 65 6.75 14.20 -0.85
N ASP A 66 6.22 14.29 0.37
CA ASP A 66 7.00 14.58 1.58
C ASP A 66 7.20 13.31 2.44
N ASP A 67 7.69 13.47 3.67
CA ASP A 67 7.93 12.34 4.59
C ASP A 67 6.65 11.65 5.02
N TYR A 68 5.54 12.39 5.13
CA TYR A 68 4.26 11.83 5.52
C TYR A 68 3.70 10.93 4.42
N ASP A 69 3.74 11.38 3.16
CA ASP A 69 3.37 10.55 2.00
C ASP A 69 4.21 9.28 1.92
N ARG A 70 5.54 9.41 2.08
CA ARG A 70 6.47 8.26 2.07
C ARG A 70 6.19 7.29 3.21
N LEU A 71 5.86 7.80 4.39
CA LEU A 71 5.57 6.95 5.55
C LEU A 71 4.29 6.15 5.31
N ILE A 72 3.23 6.79 4.82
CA ILE A 72 1.98 6.09 4.49
C ILE A 72 2.20 5.07 3.37
N GLN A 73 2.99 5.39 2.33
CA GLN A 73 3.37 4.43 1.29
C GLN A 73 4.09 3.21 1.88
N LEU A 74 5.00 3.40 2.84
CA LEU A 74 5.69 2.31 3.51
C LEU A 74 4.72 1.49 4.36
N CYS A 75 3.87 2.15 5.16
CA CYS A 75 2.87 1.51 5.99
C CYS A 75 1.88 0.67 5.15
N ASP A 76 1.39 1.17 4.02
CA ASP A 76 0.51 0.42 3.12
C ASP A 76 1.16 -0.88 2.59
N ASN A 77 2.49 -0.87 2.47
CA ASN A 77 3.30 -2.00 2.02
C ASN A 77 3.93 -2.82 3.17
N MET A 78 3.55 -2.54 4.42
CA MET A 78 3.90 -3.35 5.59
C MET A 78 2.67 -3.85 6.35
N CYS A 79 1.54 -3.13 6.29
CA CYS A 79 0.34 -3.48 7.02
C CYS A 79 -0.55 -4.43 6.21
N HIS A 80 -1.08 -5.43 6.89
CA HIS A 80 -2.07 -6.38 6.41
C HIS A 80 -3.25 -6.46 7.38
N HIS A 81 -4.36 -7.04 6.96
CA HIS A 81 -5.54 -7.18 7.84
C HIS A 81 -5.27 -8.07 9.07
N THR A 82 -4.19 -8.84 9.06
CA THR A 82 -3.76 -9.72 10.15
C THR A 82 -2.71 -9.08 11.07
N GLY A 83 -2.12 -7.94 10.69
CA GLY A 83 -1.06 -7.29 11.47
C GLY A 83 0.01 -6.62 10.62
N ILE A 84 1.14 -6.32 11.25
CA ILE A 84 2.31 -5.69 10.61
C ILE A 84 3.22 -6.80 10.08
N MET A 85 3.70 -6.65 8.85
CA MET A 85 4.53 -7.62 8.15
C MET A 85 5.80 -6.96 7.63
N THR A 86 6.76 -7.80 7.23
CA THR A 86 7.87 -7.34 6.40
C THR A 86 7.38 -6.94 5.01
N ILE A 87 8.16 -6.11 4.30
CA ILE A 87 7.85 -5.76 2.91
C ILE A 87 7.81 -7.01 2.04
N SER A 88 8.71 -7.97 2.24
CA SER A 88 8.73 -9.22 1.45
C SER A 88 7.46 -10.05 1.63
N ASP A 89 6.96 -10.18 2.85
CA ASP A 89 5.77 -10.99 3.11
C ASP A 89 4.52 -10.29 2.57
N ARG A 90 4.39 -8.99 2.85
CA ARG A 90 3.27 -8.20 2.32
C ARG A 90 3.28 -8.16 0.79
N PHE A 91 4.44 -7.98 0.18
CA PHE A 91 4.59 -7.98 -1.27
C PHE A 91 4.27 -9.36 -1.87
N SER A 92 4.65 -10.45 -1.21
CA SER A 92 4.29 -11.81 -1.65
C SER A 92 2.77 -12.03 -1.69
N ASP A 93 2.05 -11.55 -0.67
CA ASP A 93 0.58 -11.57 -0.65
C ASP A 93 -0.03 -10.75 -1.82
N ILE A 94 0.51 -9.54 -2.11
CA ILE A 94 0.09 -8.72 -3.26
C ILE A 94 0.28 -9.51 -4.57
N LEU A 95 1.45 -10.12 -4.78
CA LEU A 95 1.74 -10.87 -6.01
C LEU A 95 0.76 -12.02 -6.20
N ILE A 96 0.46 -12.77 -5.14
CA ILE A 96 -0.47 -13.92 -5.19
C ILE A 96 -1.89 -13.43 -5.47
N ARG A 97 -2.37 -12.44 -4.73
CA ARG A 97 -3.74 -11.91 -4.81
C ARG A 97 -4.06 -11.35 -6.20
N HIS A 98 -3.08 -10.71 -6.83
CA HIS A 98 -3.23 -10.09 -8.13
C HIS A 98 -2.66 -10.94 -9.28
N ASN A 99 -2.19 -12.17 -9.00
CA ASN A 99 -1.59 -13.08 -9.99
C ASN A 99 -0.44 -12.43 -10.80
N ILE A 100 0.39 -11.63 -10.13
CA ILE A 100 1.51 -10.90 -10.73
C ILE A 100 2.75 -11.79 -10.72
N ARG A 101 3.35 -12.03 -11.89
CA ARG A 101 4.51 -12.91 -12.03
C ARG A 101 5.86 -12.20 -11.98
N ARG A 102 5.90 -10.90 -12.25
CA ARG A 102 7.16 -10.13 -12.39
C ARG A 102 6.97 -8.71 -11.89
N ALA A 103 7.51 -8.40 -10.70
CA ALA A 103 7.48 -7.05 -10.15
C ALA A 103 8.75 -6.73 -9.32
N GLY A 104 9.90 -7.22 -9.76
CA GLY A 104 11.18 -7.03 -9.05
C GLY A 104 11.58 -5.56 -8.88
N GLU A 105 11.23 -4.69 -9.84
CA GLU A 105 11.45 -3.24 -9.69
C GLU A 105 10.57 -2.62 -8.61
N HIS A 106 9.32 -3.08 -8.46
CA HIS A 106 8.45 -2.62 -7.37
C HIS A 106 9.04 -2.98 -6.02
N LEU A 107 9.48 -4.24 -5.85
CA LEU A 107 10.12 -4.69 -4.61
C LEU A 107 11.37 -3.87 -4.28
N ARG A 108 12.23 -3.59 -5.29
CA ARG A 108 13.39 -2.70 -5.11
C ARG A 108 12.98 -1.32 -4.62
N ARG A 109 11.97 -0.70 -5.22
CA ARG A 109 11.50 0.64 -4.81
C ARG A 109 10.89 0.66 -3.41
N LEU A 110 10.24 -0.42 -2.99
CA LEU A 110 9.76 -0.55 -1.62
C LEU A 110 10.92 -0.68 -0.63
N TYR A 111 11.97 -1.42 -0.96
CA TYR A 111 13.18 -1.46 -0.12
C TYR A 111 13.94 -0.13 -0.12
N ASP A 112 14.01 0.61 -1.23
CA ASP A 112 14.56 1.98 -1.24
C ASP A 112 13.78 2.87 -0.26
N LEU A 113 12.45 2.74 -0.22
CA LEU A 113 11.58 3.47 0.70
C LEU A 113 11.80 3.05 2.16
N LYS A 114 12.01 1.75 2.42
CA LYS A 114 12.40 1.27 3.75
C LYS A 114 13.75 1.87 4.18
N LEU A 115 14.75 1.80 3.31
CA LEU A 115 16.11 2.31 3.59
C LEU A 115 16.10 3.82 3.86
N TYR A 116 15.21 4.56 3.19
CA TYR A 116 14.99 5.98 3.48
C TYR A 116 14.56 6.22 4.93
N PHE A 117 13.67 5.38 5.48
CA PHE A 117 13.27 5.50 6.89
C PHE A 117 14.28 4.88 7.85
N ASP A 118 14.98 3.82 7.44
CA ASP A 118 16.07 3.26 8.23
C ASP A 118 17.15 4.32 8.51
N ASP A 119 17.53 5.09 7.49
CA ASP A 119 18.47 6.21 7.61
C ASP A 119 17.94 7.30 8.57
N LYS A 120 16.66 7.68 8.43
CA LYS A 120 16.03 8.69 9.30
C LYS A 120 15.98 8.31 10.78
N ILE A 121 15.85 7.03 11.09
CA ILE A 121 15.79 6.52 12.46
C ILE A 121 17.15 5.99 12.96
N GLU A 122 18.19 6.06 12.11
CA GLU A 122 19.52 5.50 12.37
C GLU A 122 19.47 4.00 12.77
N GLY A 123 18.60 3.22 12.14
CA GLY A 123 18.34 1.84 12.54
C GLY A 123 17.43 1.09 11.57
N ASN A 124 17.14 -0.18 11.85
CA ASN A 124 16.22 -0.97 11.03
C ASN A 124 14.78 -0.73 11.51
N ILE A 125 13.90 -0.19 10.64
CA ILE A 125 12.51 0.11 11.01
C ILE A 125 11.71 -1.11 11.48
N TYR A 126 12.08 -2.33 11.05
CA TYR A 126 11.45 -3.55 11.55
C TYR A 126 11.69 -3.78 13.03
N GLU A 127 12.76 -3.24 13.61
CA GLU A 127 13.03 -3.34 15.05
C GLU A 127 12.01 -2.58 15.89
N LEU A 128 11.40 -1.53 15.33
CA LEU A 128 10.34 -0.78 16.01
C LEU A 128 9.03 -1.57 16.13
N PHE A 129 8.86 -2.61 15.31
CA PHE A 129 7.64 -3.44 15.22
C PHE A 129 7.98 -4.94 15.31
N ARG A 130 9.08 -5.27 16.00
CA ARG A 130 9.63 -6.63 16.02
C ARG A 130 8.61 -7.64 16.50
N GLU A 131 7.95 -7.36 17.62
CA GLU A 131 7.00 -8.29 18.24
C GLU A 131 5.75 -8.45 17.37
N GLU A 132 5.22 -7.36 16.79
CA GLU A 132 4.06 -7.38 15.90
C GLU A 132 4.35 -8.14 14.60
N ILE A 133 5.55 -7.98 14.04
CA ILE A 133 6.01 -8.73 12.87
C ILE A 133 6.13 -10.21 13.21
N ILE A 134 6.75 -10.56 14.35
CA ILE A 134 6.86 -11.96 14.79
C ILE A 134 5.47 -12.56 15.00
N GLU A 135 4.57 -11.88 15.71
CA GLU A 135 3.21 -12.35 15.94
C GLU A 135 2.49 -12.62 14.61
N THR A 136 2.55 -11.67 13.67
CA THR A 136 1.88 -11.80 12.38
C THR A 136 2.49 -12.91 11.51
N THR A 137 3.82 -13.10 11.55
CA THR A 137 4.51 -14.15 10.80
C THR A 137 4.28 -15.55 11.41
N MET A 138 4.19 -15.63 12.74
CA MET A 138 4.05 -16.89 13.47
C MET A 138 2.60 -17.37 13.61
N ASP A 139 1.62 -16.48 13.44
CA ASP A 139 0.22 -16.85 13.21
C ASP A 139 0.13 -17.61 11.87
N GLU A 140 0.36 -18.94 11.90
CA GLU A 140 0.18 -19.81 10.75
C GLU A 140 -1.20 -19.58 10.12
N PRO A 141 -1.39 -19.85 8.80
CA PRO A 141 -2.71 -19.76 8.16
C PRO A 141 -3.81 -20.48 8.95
N ASN A 142 -3.47 -21.56 9.66
CA ASN A 142 -4.38 -22.33 10.50
C ASN A 142 -4.97 -21.51 11.68
N GLY A 143 -4.20 -20.63 12.33
CA GLY A 143 -4.68 -19.79 13.43
C GLY A 143 -5.62 -18.67 12.95
N ILE A 144 -5.31 -18.11 11.77
CA ILE A 144 -6.06 -17.03 11.14
C ILE A 144 -7.40 -17.54 10.58
N TYR A 145 -7.42 -18.68 9.87
CA TYR A 145 -8.68 -19.31 9.43
C TYR A 145 -9.57 -19.64 10.63
N THR A 146 -9.00 -20.11 11.74
CA THR A 146 -9.78 -20.42 12.96
C THR A 146 -10.35 -19.16 13.63
N LYS A 147 -9.61 -18.04 13.70
CA LYS A 147 -10.13 -16.76 14.22
C LYS A 147 -11.21 -16.15 13.32
N ILE A 148 -11.02 -16.18 12.00
CA ILE A 148 -12.01 -15.67 11.03
C ILE A 148 -13.30 -16.50 11.09
N LEU A 149 -13.20 -17.83 11.16
CA LEU A 149 -14.37 -18.72 11.29
C LEU A 149 -15.12 -18.51 12.61
N LYS A 150 -14.42 -18.33 13.73
CA LYS A 150 -15.06 -18.04 15.03
C LYS A 150 -15.82 -16.72 15.03
N ASN A 151 -15.25 -15.67 14.42
CA ASN A 151 -15.92 -14.37 14.34
C ASN A 151 -17.16 -14.38 13.42
N THR A 152 -17.26 -15.33 12.49
CA THR A 152 -18.47 -15.51 11.67
C THR A 152 -19.54 -16.36 12.36
N GLU A 153 -19.17 -17.28 13.25
CA GLU A 153 -20.12 -18.11 14.01
C GLU A 153 -20.72 -17.39 15.23
N GLU A 154 -20.09 -16.31 15.74
CA GLU A 154 -20.60 -15.50 16.85
C GLU A 154 -21.57 -14.39 16.42
N THR A 155 -21.84 -14.24 15.12
CA THR A 155 -22.78 -13.23 14.56
C THR A 155 -24.08 -13.80 13.99
N ASP A 156 -24.38 -15.07 14.26
CA ASP A 156 -25.69 -15.69 13.96
C ASP A 156 -26.53 -15.94 15.23
#